data_AF-A0A0J1HEP5-F1
#
_entry.id   AF-A0A0J1HEP5-F1
#
_cell.length_a   1.000
_cell.length_b   1.000
_cell.length_c   1.000
_cell.angle_alpha   90.00
_cell.angle_beta   90.00
_cell.angle_gamma   90.00
#
_symmetry.space_group_name_H-M   'P 1'
#
loop_
_entity.id
_entity.type
_entity.pdbx_description
1 polymer ?
#
loop_
_entity_poly.entity_id
_entity_poly.type
_entity_poly.pdbx_seq_one_letter_code
_entity_poly.pdbx_strand_id
1 'polypeptide(L)' 'MSVIRFPKQVTKAPSGAAVSSRLTQLLKNEIRASIQLARNYRLAGERRLAAQFLNDAAESRLELLGVLHAPN' A
#
# COMPACT_ATOMS: atom_id res chain seq x y z
N MET A 1 -44.32 -20.62 18.42
CA MET A 1 -43.46 -20.28 17.26
C MET A 1 -42.64 -19.05 17.60
N SER A 2 -41.33 -19.17 17.77
CA SER A 2 -40.45 -18.05 18.14
C SER A 2 -39.75 -17.51 16.90
N VAL A 3 -40.00 -16.24 16.58
CA VAL A 3 -39.39 -15.55 15.44
C VAL A 3 -38.00 -15.05 15.85
N ILE A 4 -36.95 -15.72 15.35
CA ILE A 4 -35.55 -15.32 15.54
C ILE A 4 -35.31 -14.06 14.69
N ARG A 5 -35.04 -12.92 15.34
CA ARG A 5 -34.63 -11.68 14.65
C ARG A 5 -33.11 -11.68 14.50
N PHE A 6 -32.63 -11.91 13.29
CA PHE A 6 -31.22 -11.71 12.94
C PHE A 6 -30.93 -10.19 12.86
N PRO A 7 -29.89 -9.67 13.56
CA PRO A 7 -29.50 -8.29 13.39
C PRO A 7 -28.89 -8.11 11.98
N LYS A 8 -29.51 -7.24 11.17
CA LYS A 8 -28.93 -6.80 9.90
C LYS A 8 -27.62 -6.08 10.21
N GLN A 9 -26.48 -6.73 9.97
CA GLN A 9 -25.19 -6.07 9.99
C GLN A 9 -25.18 -5.03 8.87
N VAL A 10 -25.30 -3.76 9.23
CA VAL A 10 -25.09 -2.65 8.31
C VAL A 10 -23.59 -2.48 8.19
N THR A 11 -22.99 -3.14 7.20
CA THR A 11 -21.61 -2.89 6.78
C THR A 11 -21.55 -1.46 6.25
N LYS A 12 -21.25 -0.50 7.12
CA LYS A 12 -20.88 0.86 6.69
C LYS A 12 -19.69 0.70 5.74
N ALA A 13 -19.85 1.19 4.51
CA ALA A 13 -18.75 1.28 3.57
C ALA A 13 -17.57 1.99 4.26
N PRO A 14 -16.32 1.52 4.08
CA PRO A 14 -15.18 2.15 4.69
C PRO A 14 -15.14 3.62 4.23
N SER A 15 -15.20 4.54 5.20
CA SER A 15 -15.08 5.98 4.95
C SER A 15 -13.83 6.27 4.11
N GLY A 16 -13.86 7.28 3.23
CA GLY A 16 -12.72 7.63 2.37
C GLY A 16 -11.39 7.80 3.13
N ALA A 17 -11.44 8.28 4.37
CA ALA A 17 -10.27 8.36 5.26
C ALA A 17 -9.67 6.99 5.64
N ALA A 18 -10.50 5.98 5.87
CA ALA A 18 -10.04 4.61 6.16
C ALA A 18 -9.42 3.94 4.92
N VAL A 19 -9.94 4.25 3.74
CA VAL A 19 -9.36 3.80 2.46
C VAL A 19 -8.00 4.46 2.22
N SER A 20 -7.89 5.78 2.41
CA SER A 20 -6.63 6.53 2.29
C SER A 20 -5.56 6.06 3.29
N SER A 21 -5.96 5.78 4.54
CA SER A 21 -5.08 5.21 5.57
C SER A 21 -4.55 3.83 5.18
N ARG A 22 -5.41 2.96 4.65
CA ARG A 22 -5.00 1.63 4.19
C ARG A 22 -4.08 1.68 2.98
N LEU A 23 -4.39 2.52 1.99
CA LEU A 23 -3.55 2.75 0.81
C LEU A 23 -2.16 3.27 1.21
N THR A 24 -2.12 4.25 2.11
CA THR A 24 -0.87 4.78 2.68
C THR A 24 0.00 3.69 3.30
N GLN A 25 -0.61 2.76 4.04
CA GLN A 25 0.13 1.65 4.65
C GLN A 25 0.65 0.64 3.62
N LEU A 26 -0.15 0.33 2.60
CA LEU A 26 0.26 -0.56 1.50
C LEU A 26 1.47 0.01 0.74
N LEU A 27 1.41 1.28 0.35
CA LEU A 27 2.49 1.96 -0.37
C LEU A 27 3.80 1.98 0.46
N LYS A 28 3.71 2.24 1.78
CA LYS A 28 4.89 2.16 2.66
C LYS A 28 5.51 0.78 2.71
N ASN A 29 4.69 -0.27 2.70
CA ASN A 29 5.17 -1.65 2.70
C ASN A 29 5.83 -2.02 1.37
N GLU A 30 5.24 -1.61 0.26
CA GLU A 30 5.74 -1.84 -1.09
C GLU A 30 7.11 -1.17 -1.29
N ILE A 31 7.24 0.11 -0.92
CA ILE A 31 8.53 0.83 -0.94
C ILE A 31 9.60 0.07 -0.15
N ARG A 32 9.26 -0.44 1.04
CA ARG A 32 10.20 -1.19 1.88
C ARG A 32 10.62 -2.51 1.22
N ALA A 33 9.67 -3.23 0.64
CA ALA A 33 9.93 -4.49 -0.05
C ALA A 33 10.84 -4.27 -1.27
N SER A 34 10.54 -3.27 -2.11
CA SER A 34 11.34 -2.93 -3.28
C SER A 34 12.77 -2.53 -2.92
N ILE A 35 12.96 -1.75 -1.84
CA ILE A 35 14.31 -1.41 -1.36
C ILE A 35 15.08 -2.66 -0.88
N GLN A 36 14.40 -3.59 -0.19
CA GLN A 36 15.03 -4.85 0.24
C GLN A 36 15.44 -5.72 -0.95
N LEU A 37 14.56 -5.87 -1.95
CA LEU A 37 14.86 -6.59 -3.18
C LEU A 37 16.02 -5.94 -3.93
N ALA A 38 16.00 -4.62 -4.11
CA ALA A 38 17.08 -3.88 -4.75
C ALA A 38 18.44 -4.12 -4.07
N ARG A 39 18.46 -4.13 -2.72
CA ARG A 39 19.67 -4.46 -1.96
C ARG A 39 20.15 -5.89 -2.25
N ASN A 40 19.25 -6.86 -2.24
CA ASN A 40 19.59 -8.27 -2.48
C ASN A 40 20.15 -8.47 -3.90
N TYR A 41 19.51 -7.90 -4.91
CA TYR A 41 20.00 -7.95 -6.29
C TYR A 41 21.34 -7.23 -6.46
N ARG A 42 21.56 -6.12 -5.75
CA ARG A 42 22.86 -5.44 -5.77
C ARG A 42 23.97 -6.32 -5.19
N LEU A 43 23.69 -7.04 -4.10
CA LEU A 43 24.65 -7.97 -3.48
C LEU A 43 24.91 -9.20 -4.37
N ALA A 44 23.90 -9.63 -5.14
CA ALA A 44 24.03 -10.70 -6.14
C ALA A 44 24.76 -10.27 -7.42
N GLY A 45 25.08 -8.97 -7.58
CA GLY A 45 25.72 -8.43 -8.79
C GLY A 45 24.75 -8.02 -9.91
N GLU A 46 23.45 -8.27 -9.72
CA GLU A 46 22.37 -7.97 -10.66
C GLU A 46 21.97 -6.48 -10.64
N ARG A 47 22.89 -5.62 -11.09
CA ARG A 47 22.75 -4.15 -11.01
C ARG A 47 21.54 -3.61 -11.76
N ARG A 48 21.15 -4.24 -12.88
CA ARG A 48 19.98 -3.82 -13.68
C ARG A 48 18.68 -4.05 -12.93
N LEU A 49 18.51 -5.24 -12.36
CA LEU A 49 17.33 -5.56 -11.54
C LEU A 49 17.29 -4.67 -10.29
N ALA A 50 18.44 -4.46 -9.64
CA ALA A 50 18.51 -3.54 -8.50
C ALA A 50 18.05 -2.12 -8.85
N ALA A 51 18.43 -1.61 -10.03
CA ALA A 51 17.99 -0.29 -10.49
C ALA A 51 16.49 -0.25 -10.79
N GLN A 52 15.92 -1.32 -11.37
CA GLN A 52 14.48 -1.42 -11.61
C GLN A 52 13.69 -1.33 -10.30
N PHE A 53 14.03 -2.14 -9.29
CA PHE A 53 13.35 -2.08 -7.99
C PHE A 53 13.50 -0.73 -7.26
N LEU A 54 14.61 0.00 -7.48
CA LEU A 54 14.75 1.35 -6.95
C LEU A 54 13.86 2.36 -7.67
N ASN A 55 13.66 2.20 -8.98
CA ASN A 55 12.72 3.03 -9.74
C ASN A 55 11.29 2.75 -9.28
N ASP A 56 10.90 1.48 -9.13
CA ASP A 56 9.58 1.09 -8.61
C ASP A 56 9.34 1.71 -7.22
N ALA A 57 10.32 1.64 -6.32
CA ALA A 57 10.25 2.27 -5.00
C ALA A 57 10.09 3.80 -5.08
N ALA A 58 10.69 4.46 -6.08
CA ALA A 58 10.56 5.89 -6.30
C ALA A 58 9.15 6.24 -6.81
N GLU A 59 8.58 5.45 -7.70
CA GLU A 59 7.21 5.62 -8.20
C GLU A 59 6.18 5.46 -7.08
N SER A 60 6.25 4.38 -6.29
CA SER A 60 5.35 4.21 -5.13
C SER A 60 5.50 5.33 -4.10
N ARG A 61 6.70 5.93 -3.98
CA ARG A 61 6.93 7.09 -3.11
C ARG A 61 6.24 8.35 -3.65
N LEU A 62 6.24 8.56 -4.97
CA LEU A 62 5.50 9.68 -5.59
C LEU A 62 4.00 9.52 -5.39
N GLU A 63 3.48 8.30 -5.57
CA GLU A 63 2.07 8.00 -5.32
C GLU A 63 1.70 8.27 -3.85
N LEU A 64 2.52 7.81 -2.91
CA LEU A 64 2.32 8.07 -1.49
C LEU A 64 2.28 9.57 -1.18
N LEU A 65 3.16 10.37 -1.78
CA LEU A 65 3.15 11.83 -1.63
C LEU A 65 1.88 12.44 -2.24
N GLY A 66 1.38 11.90 -3.35
CA GLY A 66 0.10 12.30 -3.94
C GLY A 66 -1.07 12.05 -3.00
N VAL A 67 -1.12 10.87 -2.36
CA VAL A 67 -2.17 10.51 -1.40
C VAL A 67 -2.11 11.37 -0.14
N LEU A 68 -0.90 11.69 0.36
CA LEU A 68 -0.72 12.50 1.56
C LEU A 68 -1.07 13.99 1.37
N HIS A 69 -0.86 14.52 0.16
CA HIS A 69 -1.13 15.92 -0.16
C HIS A 69 -2.43 16.16 -0.93
N ALA A 70 -3.21 15.10 -1.21
CA ALA A 70 -4.51 15.24 -1.85
C ALA A 70 -5.43 16.10 -0.95
N PRO A 71 -6.06 17.17 -1.46
CA PRO A 71 -7.06 17.91 -0.70
C PRO A 71 -8.25 16.97 -0.43
N ASN A 72 -8.59 16.79 0.85
CA ASN A 72 -9.75 16.02 1.31
C ASN A 72 -11.08 16.71 0.94
#